data_AF-A0A1G1ZAE8-F1
#
_entry.id   AF-A0A1G1ZAE8-F1
#
_cell.length_a   1.000
_cell.length_b   1.000
_cell.length_c   1.000
_cell.angle_alpha   90.00
_cell.angle_beta   90.00
_cell.angle_gamma   90.00
#
_symmetry.space_group_name_H-M   'P 1'
#
loop_
_entity.id
_entity.type
_entity.pdbx_description
1 polymer ?
#
loop_
_entity_poly.entity_id
_entity_poly.type
_entity_poly.pdbx_seq_one_letter_code
_entity_poly.pdbx_strand_id
1 'polypeptide(L)'
;MHKDALETLAREALQEIDKMAGHIIQFCGPISTGGFGNVTDNIECISSFINECQSRNIPVFNQLAYENRMDTILGENDEYDYALLEFFYKPILESKRISGLVFLPLWQTSTGSKWEHDFAKSVGIPVFYIENMLLGEVMKFYNKINH
;
A
#
# COMPACT_ATOMS: atom_id res chain seq x y z
N MET A 1 -1.87 -12.58 -19.23
CA MET A 1 -3.17 -12.17 -19.81
C MET A 1 -4.03 -11.43 -18.77
N HIS A 2 -3.41 -10.64 -17.88
CA HIS A 2 -4.09 -10.10 -16.68
C HIS A 2 -4.17 -8.56 -16.65
N LYS A 3 -3.55 -7.89 -17.64
CA LYS A 3 -3.43 -6.44 -17.72
C LYS A 3 -4.78 -5.72 -17.60
N ASP A 4 -5.73 -6.02 -18.49
CA ASP A 4 -7.01 -5.29 -18.55
C ASP A 4 -7.82 -5.41 -17.25
N ALA A 5 -7.73 -6.56 -16.57
CA ALA A 5 -8.40 -6.80 -15.29
C ALA A 5 -7.74 -6.00 -14.16
N LEU A 6 -6.40 -6.01 -14.08
CA LEU A 6 -5.64 -5.23 -13.10
C LEU A 6 -5.82 -3.72 -13.30
N GLU A 7 -5.81 -3.24 -14.55
CA GLU A 7 -6.07 -1.83 -14.86
C GLU A 7 -7.50 -1.42 -14.51
N THR A 8 -8.47 -2.33 -14.67
CA THR A 8 -9.85 -2.10 -14.22
C THR A 8 -9.90 -1.96 -12.70
N LEU A 9 -9.22 -2.85 -11.99
CA LEU A 9 -9.12 -2.80 -10.54
C LEU A 9 -8.44 -1.51 -10.05
N ALA A 10 -7.40 -1.06 -10.75
CA ALA A 10 -6.71 0.20 -10.47
C ALA A 10 -7.63 1.41 -10.63
N ARG A 11 -8.47 1.42 -11.68
CA ARG A 11 -9.48 2.47 -11.87
C ARG A 11 -10.51 2.49 -10.75
N GLU A 12 -10.93 1.34 -10.26
CA GLU A 12 -11.86 1.26 -9.13
C GLU A 12 -11.22 1.78 -7.83
N ALA A 13 -9.97 1.39 -7.54
CA ALA A 13 -9.20 1.93 -6.43
C ALA A 13 -9.05 3.46 -6.52
N LEU A 14 -8.74 3.99 -7.71
CA LEU A 14 -8.68 5.43 -7.92
C LEU A 14 -10.03 6.13 -7.66
N GLN A 15 -11.15 5.51 -8.06
CA GLN A 15 -12.49 6.04 -7.77
C GLN A 15 -12.85 5.98 -6.28
N GLU A 16 -12.33 5.00 -5.54
CA GLU A 16 -12.47 4.95 -4.08
C GLU A 16 -11.67 6.08 -3.43
N ILE A 17 -10.41 6.22 -3.82
CA ILE A 17 -9.49 7.27 -3.36
C ILE A 17 -10.09 8.66 -3.62
N ASP A 18 -10.70 8.89 -4.79
CA ASP A 18 -11.34 10.17 -5.15
C ASP A 18 -12.56 10.53 -4.26
N LYS A 19 -13.13 9.56 -3.55
CA LYS A 19 -14.23 9.80 -2.59
C LYS A 19 -13.73 10.10 -1.18
N MET A 20 -12.44 9.86 -0.91
CA MET A 20 -11.83 10.15 0.38
C MET A 20 -11.50 11.64 0.48
N ALA A 21 -11.72 12.22 1.65
CA ALA A 21 -11.36 13.61 1.91
C ALA A 21 -9.98 13.70 2.58
N GLY A 22 -9.19 14.70 2.21
CA GLY A 22 -7.90 15.01 2.84
C GLY A 22 -6.70 14.29 2.20
N HIS A 23 -5.55 14.40 2.86
CA HIS A 23 -4.34 13.71 2.41
C HIS A 23 -4.46 12.21 2.71
N ILE A 24 -4.26 11.38 1.70
CA ILE A 24 -4.43 9.92 1.81
C ILE A 24 -3.05 9.28 1.94
N ILE A 25 -2.87 8.42 2.93
CA ILE A 25 -1.65 7.63 3.09
C ILE A 25 -1.89 6.17 2.72
N GLN A 26 -0.83 5.45 2.37
CA GLN A 26 -0.85 4.00 2.19
C GLN A 26 0.23 3.36 3.07
N PHE A 27 -0.11 2.23 3.70
CA PHE A 27 0.85 1.41 4.41
C PHE A 27 1.49 0.38 3.48
N CYS A 28 2.82 0.35 3.47
CA CYS A 28 3.62 -0.53 2.63
C CYS A 28 4.37 -1.52 3.52
N GLY A 29 4.17 -2.81 3.29
CA GLY A 29 4.81 -3.87 4.05
C GLY A 29 4.59 -5.25 3.44
N PRO A 30 5.22 -6.29 4.01
CA PRO A 30 5.03 -7.67 3.57
C PRO A 30 3.56 -8.08 3.60
N ILE A 31 3.09 -8.73 2.52
CA ILE A 31 1.81 -9.45 2.46
C ILE A 31 2.12 -10.91 2.10
N SER A 32 2.45 -11.16 0.83
CA SER A 32 2.72 -12.49 0.29
C SER A 32 4.19 -12.92 0.38
N THR A 33 5.12 -11.96 0.42
CA THR A 33 6.57 -12.23 0.48
C THR A 33 7.23 -11.49 1.64
N GLY A 34 8.14 -12.17 2.34
CA GLY A 34 8.88 -11.62 3.47
C GLY A 34 8.06 -11.51 4.76
N GLY A 35 8.50 -10.62 5.64
CA GLY A 35 7.84 -10.29 6.91
C GLY A 35 7.96 -11.42 7.92
N PHE A 36 6.83 -11.78 8.51
CA PHE A 36 6.73 -12.78 9.58
C PHE A 36 6.76 -14.23 9.07
N GLY A 37 6.98 -14.43 7.77
CA GLY A 37 7.08 -15.77 7.17
C GLY A 37 5.72 -16.43 6.90
N ASN A 38 4.61 -15.75 7.17
CA ASN A 38 3.27 -16.18 6.78
C ASN A 38 2.37 -14.97 6.44
N VAL A 39 1.41 -15.21 5.56
CA VAL A 39 0.51 -14.18 5.02
C VAL A 39 -0.44 -13.63 6.10
N THR A 40 -0.90 -14.47 7.02
CA THR A 40 -1.86 -14.08 8.07
C THR A 40 -1.29 -13.01 8.98
N ASP A 41 -0.10 -13.23 9.55
CA ASP A 41 0.55 -12.27 10.46
C ASP A 41 0.93 -10.97 9.74
N ASN A 42 1.34 -11.08 8.47
CA ASN A 42 1.62 -9.94 7.61
C ASN A 42 0.37 -9.07 7.40
N ILE A 43 -0.77 -9.69 7.06
CA ILE A 43 -2.07 -9.00 6.91
C ILE A 43 -2.53 -8.42 8.24
N GLU A 44 -2.41 -9.17 9.35
CA GLU A 44 -2.78 -8.68 10.68
C GLU A 44 -2.00 -7.43 11.05
N CYS A 45 -0.68 -7.43 10.83
CA CYS A 45 0.17 -6.26 11.03
C CYS A 45 -0.34 -5.05 10.25
N ILE A 46 -0.49 -5.15 8.92
CA ILE A 46 -0.96 -4.03 8.09
C ILE A 46 -2.35 -3.57 8.52
N SER A 47 -3.27 -4.52 8.73
CA SER A 47 -4.66 -4.21 9.10
C SER A 47 -4.76 -3.47 10.42
N SER A 48 -3.90 -3.79 11.40
CA SER A 48 -3.87 -3.10 12.70
C SER A 48 -3.56 -1.61 12.56
N PHE A 49 -2.59 -1.25 11.70
CA PHE A 49 -2.24 0.14 11.42
C PHE A 49 -3.35 0.86 10.64
N ILE A 50 -3.95 0.21 9.65
CA ILE A 50 -5.07 0.77 8.88
C ILE A 50 -6.24 1.08 9.83
N ASN A 51 -6.65 0.11 10.65
CA ASN A 51 -7.76 0.24 11.57
C ASN A 51 -7.53 1.35 12.61
N GLU A 52 -6.32 1.41 13.17
CA GLU A 52 -5.97 2.45 14.15
C GLU A 52 -5.99 3.86 13.52
N CYS A 53 -5.44 4.02 12.31
CA CYS A 53 -5.50 5.31 11.59
C CYS A 53 -6.94 5.71 11.24
N GLN A 54 -7.76 4.77 10.77
CA GLN A 54 -9.17 4.99 10.47
C GLN A 54 -9.96 5.39 11.72
N SER A 55 -9.68 4.79 12.88
CA SER A 55 -10.31 5.17 14.16
C SER A 55 -10.06 6.64 14.56
N ARG A 56 -9.04 7.26 13.97
CA ARG A 56 -8.63 8.66 14.19
C ARG A 56 -8.97 9.58 13.04
N ASN A 57 -9.77 9.12 12.07
CA ASN A 57 -10.14 9.85 10.86
C ASN A 57 -8.94 10.23 9.99
N ILE A 58 -7.85 9.44 10.01
CA ILE A 58 -6.75 9.59 9.06
C ILE A 58 -7.14 8.81 7.80
N PRO A 59 -7.22 9.45 6.62
CA PRO A 59 -7.56 8.77 5.37
C PRO A 59 -6.44 7.80 4.96
N VAL A 60 -6.77 6.52 4.86
CA VAL A 60 -5.84 5.45 4.45
C VAL A 60 -6.40 4.68 3.26
N PHE A 61 -5.62 4.57 2.19
CA PHE A 61 -5.95 3.63 1.11
C PHE A 61 -5.74 2.20 1.59
N ASN A 62 -6.82 1.43 1.65
CA ASN A 62 -6.80 0.06 2.15
C ASN A 62 -6.57 -0.95 1.01
N GLN A 63 -5.30 -1.24 0.71
CA GLN A 63 -4.94 -2.23 -0.30
C GLN A 63 -5.48 -3.65 0.00
N LEU A 64 -5.69 -3.98 1.28
CA LEU A 64 -6.20 -5.29 1.68
C LEU A 64 -7.61 -5.59 1.15
N ALA A 65 -8.38 -4.55 0.81
CA ALA A 65 -9.71 -4.70 0.21
C ALA A 65 -9.66 -5.30 -1.22
N TYR A 66 -8.47 -5.30 -1.84
CA TYR A 66 -8.27 -5.74 -3.23
C TYR A 66 -7.60 -7.11 -3.32
N GLU A 67 -6.96 -7.61 -2.26
CA GLU A 67 -6.13 -8.84 -2.26
C GLU A 67 -6.85 -10.04 -2.87
N ASN A 68 -8.03 -10.40 -2.37
CA ASN A 68 -8.78 -11.54 -2.89
C ASN A 68 -9.08 -11.44 -4.40
N ARG A 69 -9.32 -10.22 -4.89
CA ARG A 69 -9.59 -9.97 -6.32
C ARG A 69 -8.30 -10.04 -7.13
N MET A 70 -7.20 -9.55 -6.59
CA MET A 70 -5.87 -9.66 -7.19
C MET A 70 -5.46 -11.13 -7.28
N ASP A 71 -5.60 -11.91 -6.21
CA ASP A 71 -5.33 -13.35 -6.18
C ASP A 71 -6.15 -14.10 -7.23
N THR A 72 -7.44 -13.76 -7.37
CA THR A 72 -8.32 -14.36 -8.39
C THR A 72 -7.85 -14.03 -9.82
N ILE A 73 -7.38 -12.80 -10.05
CA ILE A 73 -6.92 -12.36 -11.37
C ILE A 73 -5.59 -13.01 -11.73
N LEU A 74 -4.65 -13.07 -10.79
CA LEU A 74 -3.28 -13.54 -11.02
C LEU A 74 -3.19 -15.07 -11.05
N GLY A 75 -4.04 -15.76 -10.29
CA GLY A 75 -4.03 -17.21 -10.17
C GLY A 75 -2.78 -17.72 -9.43
N GLU A 76 -2.55 -19.03 -9.50
CA GLU A 76 -1.34 -19.65 -8.96
C GLU A 76 -0.14 -19.34 -9.86
N ASN A 77 0.86 -18.66 -9.31
CA ASN A 77 2.14 -18.38 -9.96
C ASN A 77 3.28 -18.66 -8.98
N ASP A 78 4.30 -19.39 -9.44
CA ASP A 78 5.50 -19.70 -8.64
C ASP A 78 6.47 -18.51 -8.52
N GLU A 79 6.33 -17.51 -9.39
CA GLU A 79 7.15 -16.30 -9.41
C GLU A 79 6.36 -15.06 -8.94
N TYR A 80 7.09 -14.06 -8.42
CA TYR A 80 6.46 -12.82 -7.98
C TYR A 80 5.80 -12.09 -9.17
N ASP A 81 4.53 -11.75 -9.02
CA ASP A 81 3.75 -11.17 -10.10
C ASP A 81 4.04 -9.68 -10.29
N TYR A 82 5.00 -9.35 -11.14
CA TYR A 82 5.30 -7.95 -11.49
C TYR A 82 4.17 -7.27 -12.28
N ALA A 83 3.22 -8.02 -12.86
CA ALA A 83 2.09 -7.41 -13.55
C ALA A 83 1.17 -6.69 -12.55
N LEU A 84 1.05 -7.21 -11.32
CA LEU A 84 0.38 -6.51 -10.22
C LEU A 84 0.99 -5.12 -9.97
N LEU A 85 2.32 -5.05 -9.87
CA LEU A 85 3.02 -3.80 -9.62
C LEU A 85 2.83 -2.80 -10.78
N GLU A 86 3.00 -3.26 -12.01
CA GLU A 86 2.95 -2.41 -13.20
C GLU A 86 1.52 -1.95 -13.56
N PHE A 87 0.51 -2.79 -13.37
CA PHE A 87 -0.86 -2.50 -13.86
C PHE A 87 -1.85 -2.13 -12.76
N PHE A 88 -1.58 -2.45 -11.49
CA PHE A 88 -2.42 -2.01 -10.37
C PHE A 88 -1.78 -0.89 -9.57
N TYR A 89 -0.61 -1.13 -8.96
CA TYR A 89 0.01 -0.16 -8.05
C TYR A 89 0.58 1.07 -8.75
N LYS A 90 1.30 0.89 -9.86
CA LYS A 90 1.93 2.00 -10.58
C LYS A 90 0.93 3.08 -11.00
N PRO A 91 -0.22 2.79 -11.65
CA PRO A 91 -1.21 3.82 -11.98
C PRO A 91 -1.75 4.56 -10.74
N ILE A 92 -1.92 3.86 -9.61
CA ILE A 92 -2.39 4.47 -8.36
C ILE A 92 -1.35 5.46 -7.83
N LEU A 93 -0.09 5.06 -7.76
CA LEU A 93 0.99 5.91 -7.26
C LEU A 93 1.32 7.07 -8.22
N GLU A 94 1.36 6.82 -9.54
CA GLU A 94 1.57 7.86 -10.56
C GLU A 94 0.49 8.94 -10.55
N SER A 95 -0.72 8.59 -10.11
CA SER A 95 -1.83 9.54 -10.03
C SER A 95 -1.61 10.66 -9.01
N LYS A 96 -0.65 10.49 -8.09
CA LYS A 96 -0.36 11.41 -6.97
C LYS A 96 -1.53 11.66 -6.01
N ARG A 97 -2.56 10.82 -6.04
CA ARG A 97 -3.67 10.87 -5.07
C ARG A 97 -3.26 10.32 -3.70
N ILE A 98 -2.29 9.40 -3.66
CA ILE A 98 -1.61 9.00 -2.43
C ILE A 98 -0.59 10.07 -2.07
N SER A 99 -0.82 10.75 -0.96
CA SER A 99 0.01 11.85 -0.46
C SER A 99 1.28 11.39 0.27
N GLY A 100 1.35 10.11 0.67
CA GLY A 100 2.53 9.56 1.30
C GLY A 100 2.47 8.05 1.52
N LEU A 101 3.63 7.41 1.52
CA LEU A 101 3.79 5.99 1.81
C LEU A 101 4.43 5.79 3.18
N VAL A 102 3.87 4.87 3.95
CA VAL A 102 4.32 4.54 5.30
C VAL A 102 4.81 3.09 5.31
N PHE A 103 6.12 2.92 5.37
CA PHE A 103 6.79 1.63 5.33
C PHE A 103 6.86 1.01 6.73
N LEU A 104 6.24 -0.15 6.88
CA LEU A 104 6.18 -0.92 8.11
C LEU A 104 7.48 -1.69 8.38
N PRO A 105 7.71 -2.18 9.62
CA PRO A 105 8.82 -3.06 9.90
C PRO A 105 8.90 -4.22 8.90
N LEU A 106 10.12 -4.60 8.54
CA LEU A 106 10.41 -5.68 7.59
C LEU A 106 9.98 -5.40 6.14
N TRP A 107 9.58 -4.18 5.75
CA TRP A 107 9.25 -3.86 4.35
C TRP A 107 10.36 -4.24 3.37
N GLN A 108 11.63 -4.15 3.77
CA GLN A 108 12.78 -4.52 2.94
C GLN A 108 12.82 -6.02 2.61
N THR A 109 12.05 -6.86 3.30
CA THR A 109 11.97 -8.30 3.01
C THR A 109 10.92 -8.62 1.95
N SER A 110 10.05 -7.67 1.61
CA SER A 110 8.99 -7.81 0.60
C SER A 110 9.44 -7.29 -0.76
N THR A 111 9.28 -8.09 -1.81
CA THR A 111 9.59 -7.67 -3.19
C THR A 111 8.70 -6.51 -3.60
N GLY A 112 7.40 -6.58 -3.28
CA GLY A 112 6.45 -5.52 -3.59
C GLY A 112 6.77 -4.22 -2.88
N SER A 113 7.03 -4.27 -1.57
CA SER A 113 7.31 -3.05 -0.80
C SER A 113 8.64 -2.40 -1.18
N LYS A 114 9.63 -3.18 -1.60
CA LYS A 114 10.86 -2.64 -2.21
C LYS A 114 10.56 -1.87 -3.49
N TRP A 115 9.75 -2.45 -4.36
CA TRP A 115 9.34 -1.78 -5.59
C TRP A 115 8.56 -0.49 -5.29
N GLU A 116 7.59 -0.53 -4.37
CA GLU A 116 6.80 0.64 -3.96
C GLU A 116 7.71 1.77 -3.43
N HIS A 117 8.70 1.40 -2.62
CA HIS A 117 9.69 2.32 -2.08
C HIS A 117 10.49 3.02 -3.19
N ASP A 118 11.08 2.23 -4.09
CA ASP A 118 11.93 2.77 -5.15
C ASP A 118 11.12 3.59 -6.13
N PHE A 119 9.90 3.14 -6.45
CA PHE A 119 8.96 3.87 -7.29
C PHE A 119 8.58 5.21 -6.66
N ALA A 120 8.14 5.21 -5.40
CA ALA A 120 7.76 6.43 -4.68
C ALA A 120 8.89 7.46 -4.62
N LYS A 121 10.12 7.01 -4.36
CA LYS A 121 11.31 7.87 -4.43
C LYS A 121 11.50 8.47 -5.82
N SER A 122 11.33 7.66 -6.87
CA SER A 122 11.52 8.10 -8.27
C SER A 122 10.50 9.16 -8.72
N VAL A 123 9.26 9.09 -8.21
CA VAL A 123 8.18 10.04 -8.58
C VAL A 123 7.97 11.15 -7.55
N GLY A 124 8.75 11.16 -6.45
CA GLY A 124 8.73 12.21 -5.44
C GLY A 124 7.58 12.11 -4.43
N ILE A 125 7.00 10.93 -4.22
CA ILE A 125 6.01 10.71 -3.15
C ILE A 125 6.75 10.69 -1.80
N PRO A 126 6.29 11.44 -0.78
CA PRO A 126 6.85 11.38 0.56
C PRO A 126 6.82 9.96 1.12
N VAL A 127 7.96 9.49 1.64
CA VAL A 127 8.07 8.20 2.30
C VAL A 127 8.42 8.38 3.78
N PHE A 128 7.82 7.54 4.62
CA PHE A 128 8.07 7.47 6.06
C PHE A 128 8.34 6.02 6.46
N TYR A 129 9.24 5.81 7.40
CA TYR A 129 9.58 4.47 7.89
C TYR A 129 9.20 4.36 9.35
N ILE A 130 8.52 3.27 9.69
CA ILE A 130 8.17 2.92 11.06
C ILE A 130 9.14 1.85 11.52
N GLU A 131 9.95 2.15 12.53
CA GLU A 131 10.84 1.17 13.15
C GLU A 131 10.12 0.36 14.25
N ASN A 132 9.11 0.95 14.90
CA ASN A 132 8.35 0.37 16.00
C ASN A 132 6.85 0.69 15.87
N MET A 133 5.94 -0.08 16.46
CA MET A 133 4.48 0.16 16.38
C MET A 133 3.97 1.42 17.14
N LEU A 134 4.56 2.60 16.91
CA LEU A 134 4.18 3.84 17.58
C LEU A 134 3.42 4.77 16.63
N LEU A 135 2.11 4.81 16.78
CA LEU A 135 1.21 5.66 16.00
C LEU A 135 1.53 7.16 16.07
N GLY A 136 2.12 7.62 17.18
CA GLY A 136 2.53 9.02 17.32
C GLY A 136 3.50 9.46 16.22
N GLU A 137 4.25 8.53 15.63
CA GLU A 137 5.16 8.79 14.52
C GLU A 137 4.41 8.98 13.20
N VAL A 138 3.41 8.13 12.94
CA VAL A 138 2.51 8.28 11.78
C VAL A 138 1.80 9.62 11.81
N MET A 139 1.32 10.06 12.98
CA MET A 139 0.68 11.38 13.14
C MET A 139 1.63 12.54 12.82
N LYS A 140 2.88 12.47 13.27
CA LYS A 140 3.88 13.51 12.94
C LYS A 140 4.11 13.59 11.45
N PHE A 141 4.23 12.45 10.78
CA PHE A 141 4.35 12.39 9.33
C PHE A 141 3.11 12.95 8.64
N TYR A 142 1.92 12.51 9.06
CA TYR A 142 0.65 12.96 8.52
C TYR A 142 0.51 14.48 8.62
N ASN A 143 0.75 15.05 9.80
CA ASN A 143 0.69 16.50 9.99
C ASN A 143 1.70 17.24 9.10
N LYS A 144 2.91 16.69 8.89
CA LYS A 144 3.92 17.29 8.02
C LYS A 144 3.48 17.37 6.55
N ILE A 145 2.71 16.39 6.06
CA ILE A 145 2.22 16.40 4.66
C ILE A 145 0.91 17.17 4.47
N ASN A 146 0.24 17.59 5.57
CA ASN A 146 -0.96 18.43 5.54
C ASN A 146 -0.67 19.95 5.64
N HIS A 147 0.60 20.36 5.81
CA HIS A 147 1.03 21.76 5.98
C HIS A 147 2.00 22.18 4.86
#